data_AF-A0A418AWJ3-F1
#
_entry.id   AF-A0A418AWJ3-F1
#
_cell.length_a   1.000
_cell.length_b   1.000
_cell.length_c   1.000
_cell.angle_alpha   90.00
_cell.angle_beta   90.00
_cell.angle_gamma   90.00
#
_symmetry.space_group_name_H-M   'P 1'
#
loop_
_entity.id
_entity.type
_entity.pdbx_description
1 polymer ?
#
loop_
_entity_poly.entity_id
_entity_poly.type
_entity_poly.pdbx_seq_one_letter_code
_entity_poly.pdbx_strand_id
1 'polypeptide(L)'
;MGHGQFVSTMLIHTTVVNPGLNWIRTPGRFSKSIAILYSIGFLIAIASVSIGYEVANNPPNFYVVMGVSRDTPFADIKKAYRSRSMELHPDKNPSPNAADEFKRLRVAYDILSDSSKRDVYDFYGEDEALKDESKSSSSSDLGQITSLLSYYVVWAILTYVLTLGDAPDVRAWAYSGCLLMLVAEINITLAKVS
;
A
#
# COMPACT_ATOMS: atom_id res chain seq x y z
N MET A 1 -2.12 -7.30 -1.74
CA MET A 1 -1.60 -7.47 -3.14
C MET A 1 -1.59 -6.14 -3.91
N GLY A 2 -0.58 -5.30 -3.67
CA GLY A 2 -0.56 -3.90 -4.11
C GLY A 2 -0.20 -3.67 -5.59
N HIS A 3 -0.78 -2.62 -6.19
CA HIS A 3 -0.55 -2.16 -7.56
C HIS A 3 0.94 -2.01 -7.96
N GLY A 4 1.85 -1.73 -7.02
CA GLY A 4 3.28 -1.61 -7.30
C GLY A 4 3.96 -2.93 -7.72
N GLN A 5 3.54 -4.07 -7.15
CA GLN A 5 4.04 -5.39 -7.55
C GLN A 5 3.58 -5.75 -8.96
N PHE A 6 2.38 -5.32 -9.36
CA PHE A 6 1.83 -5.57 -10.70
C PHE A 6 2.60 -4.80 -11.78
N VAL A 7 2.90 -3.53 -11.56
CA VAL A 7 3.68 -2.71 -12.53
C VAL A 7 5.12 -3.21 -12.65
N SER A 8 5.76 -3.59 -11.53
CA SER A 8 7.12 -4.12 -11.53
C SER A 8 7.24 -5.48 -12.21
N THR A 9 6.33 -6.42 -11.90
CA THR A 9 6.28 -7.74 -12.57
C THR A 9 5.95 -7.62 -14.06
N MET A 10 5.06 -6.71 -14.43
CA MET A 10 4.71 -6.45 -15.83
C MET A 10 5.90 -5.83 -16.60
N LEU A 11 6.65 -4.90 -15.99
CA LEU A 11 7.87 -4.33 -16.59
C LEU A 11 8.95 -5.38 -16.82
N ILE A 12 9.25 -6.23 -15.83
CA ILE A 12 10.25 -7.30 -15.95
C ILE A 12 9.83 -8.31 -17.03
N HIS A 13 8.55 -8.68 -17.06
CA HIS A 13 8.02 -9.60 -18.06
C HIS A 13 8.10 -9.01 -19.48
N THR A 14 7.86 -7.71 -19.65
CA THR A 14 7.86 -7.07 -20.98
C THR A 14 9.27 -6.78 -21.50
N THR A 15 10.21 -6.41 -20.62
CA THR A 15 11.57 -5.99 -21.00
C THR A 15 12.60 -7.11 -21.01
N VAL A 16 12.45 -8.13 -20.15
CA VAL A 16 13.43 -9.22 -20.01
C VAL A 16 12.87 -10.51 -20.59
N VAL A 17 11.64 -10.87 -20.25
CA VAL A 17 11.05 -12.16 -20.60
C VAL A 17 10.65 -12.20 -22.08
N ASN A 18 9.97 -11.16 -22.59
CA ASN A 18 9.46 -11.13 -23.96
C ASN A 18 10.58 -11.11 -25.05
N PRO A 19 11.67 -10.33 -24.91
CA PRO A 19 12.79 -10.39 -25.86
C PRO A 19 13.55 -11.71 -25.76
N GLY A 20 13.71 -12.26 -24.56
CA GLY A 20 14.37 -13.55 -24.33
C GLY A 20 13.61 -14.72 -24.98
N LEU A 21 12.30 -14.80 -24.80
CA LEU A 21 11.47 -15.82 -25.46
C LEU A 21 11.42 -15.63 -26.98
N ASN A 22 11.35 -14.40 -27.48
CA ASN A 22 11.38 -14.14 -28.93
C ASN A 22 12.72 -14.53 -29.56
N TRP A 23 13.84 -14.32 -28.85
CA TRP A 23 15.16 -14.78 -29.30
C TRP A 23 15.24 -16.31 -29.39
N ILE A 24 14.72 -17.03 -28.39
CA ILE A 24 14.67 -18.51 -28.38
C ILE A 24 13.77 -19.04 -29.50
N ARG A 25 12.71 -18.30 -29.87
CA ARG A 25 11.70 -18.71 -30.86
C ARG A 25 11.99 -18.26 -32.30
N THR A 26 13.18 -17.72 -32.58
CA THR A 26 13.56 -17.31 -33.94
C THR A 26 13.54 -18.49 -34.92
N PRO A 27 12.85 -18.39 -36.07
CA PRO A 27 12.70 -19.50 -37.00
C PRO A 27 14.06 -19.86 -37.61
N GLY A 28 14.45 -21.14 -37.50
CA GLY A 28 15.67 -21.69 -38.10
C GLY A 28 16.81 -22.04 -37.13
N ARG A 29 16.70 -21.72 -35.84
CA ARG A 29 17.80 -21.95 -34.87
C ARG A 29 17.67 -23.23 -34.05
N PHE A 30 16.45 -23.64 -33.70
CA PHE A 30 16.16 -24.86 -32.94
C PHE A 30 14.88 -25.54 -33.47
N SER A 31 14.79 -26.87 -33.34
CA SER A 31 13.55 -27.61 -33.62
C SER A 31 12.43 -27.15 -32.67
N LYS A 32 11.19 -27.10 -33.15
CA LYS A 32 10.02 -26.56 -32.42
C LYS A 32 9.91 -27.13 -31.00
N SER A 33 10.17 -28.43 -30.82
CA SER A 33 10.09 -29.13 -29.54
C SER A 33 11.18 -28.72 -28.54
N ILE A 34 12.39 -28.42 -29.04
CA ILE A 34 13.54 -28.03 -28.23
C ILE A 34 13.41 -26.57 -27.79
N ALA A 35 12.91 -25.69 -28.67
CA ALA A 35 12.64 -24.30 -28.34
C ALA A 35 11.57 -24.15 -27.24
N ILE A 36 10.55 -25.01 -27.24
CA ILE A 36 9.51 -25.06 -26.20
C ILE A 36 10.13 -25.51 -24.86
N LEU A 37 10.96 -26.55 -24.86
CA LEU A 37 11.60 -27.05 -23.65
C LEU A 37 12.49 -25.99 -22.97
N TYR A 38 13.32 -25.29 -23.75
CA TYR A 38 14.15 -24.20 -23.23
C TYR A 38 13.32 -23.01 -22.74
N SER A 39 12.20 -22.69 -23.40
CA SER A 39 11.30 -21.63 -22.95
C SER A 39 10.64 -21.96 -21.61
N ILE A 40 10.19 -23.21 -21.43
CA ILE A 40 9.63 -23.68 -20.15
C ILE A 40 10.69 -23.64 -19.05
N GLY A 41 11.92 -24.12 -19.33
CA GLY A 41 13.03 -24.06 -18.37
C GLY A 41 13.39 -22.63 -17.97
N PHE A 42 13.41 -21.70 -18.94
CA PHE A 42 13.66 -20.29 -18.69
C PHE A 42 12.59 -19.64 -17.79
N LEU A 43 11.32 -19.96 -18.02
CA LEU A 43 10.22 -19.47 -17.17
C LEU A 43 10.30 -20.03 -15.74
N ILE A 44 10.63 -21.31 -15.58
CA ILE A 44 10.80 -21.94 -14.26
C ILE A 44 11.96 -21.29 -13.50
N ALA A 45 13.07 -21.00 -14.18
CA ALA A 45 14.23 -20.34 -13.57
C ALA A 45 13.88 -18.93 -13.07
N ILE A 46 13.17 -18.13 -13.88
CA ILE A 46 12.73 -16.78 -13.48
C ILE A 46 11.72 -16.86 -12.33
N ALA A 47 10.76 -17.78 -12.38
CA ALA A 47 9.80 -17.99 -11.30
C ALA A 47 10.52 -18.34 -9.98
N SER A 48 11.54 -19.20 -10.04
CA SER A 48 12.32 -19.61 -8.87
C SER A 48 13.07 -18.42 -8.23
N VAL A 49 13.67 -17.56 -9.06
CA VAL A 49 14.35 -16.33 -8.59
C VAL A 49 13.34 -15.33 -8.02
N SER A 50 12.18 -15.16 -8.65
CA SER A 50 11.13 -14.25 -8.18
C SER A 50 10.57 -14.67 -6.83
N ILE A 51 10.28 -15.96 -6.66
CA ILE A 51 9.79 -16.52 -5.39
C ILE A 51 10.88 -16.38 -4.31
N GLY A 52 12.14 -16.66 -4.64
CA GLY A 52 13.26 -16.47 -3.72
C GLY A 52 13.41 -15.01 -3.27
N TYR A 53 13.20 -14.05 -4.17
CA TYR A 53 13.23 -12.62 -3.85
C TYR A 53 12.05 -12.20 -2.98
N GLU A 54 10.86 -12.75 -3.21
CA GLU A 54 9.67 -12.46 -2.41
C GLU A 54 9.76 -13.05 -1.00
N VAL A 55 10.25 -14.27 -0.86
CA VAL A 55 10.50 -14.89 0.46
C VAL A 55 11.57 -14.14 1.25
N ALA A 56 12.59 -13.60 0.58
CA ALA A 56 13.64 -12.81 1.24
C ALA A 56 13.17 -11.41 1.66
N ASN A 57 12.20 -10.82 0.94
CA ASN A 57 11.72 -9.46 1.19
C ASN A 57 10.36 -9.38 1.86
N ASN A 58 9.70 -10.51 2.12
CA ASN A 58 8.48 -10.51 2.91
C ASN A 58 8.84 -10.09 4.33
N PRO A 59 8.16 -9.08 4.89
CA PRO A 59 8.41 -8.65 6.25
C PRO A 59 8.21 -9.84 7.21
N PRO A 60 9.10 -10.01 8.19
CA PRO A 60 8.94 -11.06 9.18
C PRO A 60 7.61 -10.87 9.91
N ASN A 61 6.86 -11.96 10.06
CA ASN A 61 5.58 -12.01 10.75
C ASN A 61 5.64 -11.28 12.12
N PHE A 62 4.57 -10.62 12.55
CA PHE A 62 4.53 -9.86 13.80
C PHE A 62 4.91 -10.70 15.04
N TYR A 63 4.60 -11.99 15.04
CA TYR A 63 5.04 -12.93 16.08
C TYR A 63 6.58 -13.07 16.10
N VAL A 64 7.22 -13.11 14.93
CA VAL A 64 8.68 -13.18 14.77
C VAL A 64 9.34 -11.85 15.15
N VAL A 65 8.75 -10.72 14.77
CA VAL A 65 9.24 -9.37 15.14
C VAL A 65 9.24 -9.19 16.67
N MET A 66 8.18 -9.63 17.34
CA MET A 66 8.11 -9.62 18.81
C MET A 66 8.88 -10.76 19.49
N GLY A 67 9.25 -11.80 18.75
CA GLY A 67 9.93 -12.98 19.28
C GLY A 67 9.04 -13.84 20.18
N VAL A 68 7.73 -13.85 19.94
CA VAL A 68 6.73 -14.58 20.73
C VAL A 68 6.01 -15.63 19.87
N SER A 69 5.47 -16.66 20.51
CA SER A 69 4.68 -17.68 19.81
C SER A 69 3.25 -17.20 19.60
N ARG A 70 2.55 -17.80 18.64
CA ARG A 70 1.12 -17.58 18.40
C ARG A 70 0.25 -17.98 19.59
N ASP A 71 0.74 -18.79 20.51
CA ASP A 71 0.01 -19.20 21.72
C ASP A 71 0.35 -18.35 22.96
N THR A 72 1.22 -17.34 22.80
CA THR A 72 1.70 -16.55 23.94
C THR A 72 0.57 -15.65 24.51
N PRO A 73 0.38 -15.63 25.85
CA PRO A 73 -0.64 -14.81 26.49
C PRO A 73 -0.26 -13.32 26.47
N PHE A 74 -1.27 -12.44 26.55
CA PHE A 74 -1.07 -10.97 26.49
C PHE A 74 -0.08 -10.42 27.52
N ALA A 75 0.01 -11.04 28.70
CA ALA A 75 0.96 -10.67 29.74
C ALA A 75 2.42 -10.81 29.28
N ASP A 76 2.71 -11.87 28.54
CA ASP A 76 4.05 -12.18 28.02
C ASP A 76 4.35 -11.34 26.77
N ILE A 77 3.34 -11.05 25.94
CA ILE A 77 3.47 -10.11 24.81
C ILE A 77 3.93 -8.73 25.28
N LYS A 78 3.32 -8.21 26.35
CA LYS A 78 3.70 -6.92 26.95
C LYS A 78 5.14 -6.93 27.49
N LYS A 79 5.57 -8.05 28.08
CA LYS A 79 6.93 -8.21 28.59
C LYS A 79 7.96 -8.28 27.45
N ALA A 80 7.65 -9.03 26.39
CA ALA A 80 8.47 -9.15 25.20
C ALA A 80 8.64 -7.81 24.47
N TYR A 81 7.53 -7.05 24.31
CA TYR A 81 7.57 -5.70 23.74
C TYR A 81 8.53 -4.79 24.51
N ARG A 82 8.47 -4.83 25.86
CA ARG A 82 9.33 -3.99 26.70
C ARG A 82 10.82 -4.32 26.56
N SER A 83 11.17 -5.60 26.43
CA SER A 83 12.57 -6.03 26.18
C SER A 83 13.03 -5.60 24.78
N ARG A 84 12.27 -5.97 23.75
CA ARG A 84 12.60 -5.67 22.35
C ARG A 84 12.66 -4.17 22.06
N SER A 85 11.79 -3.37 22.68
CA SER A 85 11.79 -1.91 22.53
C SER A 85 13.05 -1.25 23.10
N MET A 86 13.69 -1.85 24.10
CA MET A 86 14.96 -1.34 24.65
C MET A 86 16.15 -1.76 23.80
N GLU A 87 16.07 -2.94 23.17
CA GLU A 87 17.09 -3.47 22.26
C GLU A 87 17.08 -2.75 20.90
N LEU A 88 15.90 -2.45 20.37
CA LEU A 88 15.70 -1.79 19.08
C LEU A 88 15.58 -0.26 19.19
N HIS A 89 15.97 0.33 20.33
CA HIS A 89 15.87 1.77 20.53
C HIS A 89 16.81 2.50 19.54
N PRO A 90 16.33 3.50 18.79
CA PRO A 90 17.12 4.19 17.75
C PRO A 90 18.35 4.92 18.29
N ASP A 91 18.38 5.23 19.60
CA ASP A 91 19.53 5.81 20.29
C ASP A 91 20.65 4.79 20.60
N LYS A 92 20.28 3.51 20.76
CA LYS A 92 21.23 2.44 21.09
C LYS A 92 21.69 1.65 19.86
N ASN A 93 20.92 1.69 18.78
CA ASN A 93 21.21 0.96 17.56
C ASN A 93 21.34 1.94 16.37
N PRO A 94 22.57 2.28 15.93
CA PRO A 94 22.83 3.25 14.86
C PRO A 94 22.54 2.71 13.45
N SER A 95 21.73 1.64 13.34
CA SER A 95 21.30 1.05 12.08
C SER A 95 20.33 2.02 11.36
N PRO A 96 20.49 2.26 10.05
CA PRO A 96 19.55 3.06 9.27
C PRO A 96 18.13 2.45 9.25
N ASN A 97 18.00 1.15 9.53
CA ASN A 97 16.72 0.44 9.59
C ASN A 97 16.15 0.37 11.02
N ALA A 98 16.85 0.87 12.05
CA ALA A 98 16.39 0.77 13.43
C ALA A 98 15.05 1.51 13.64
N ALA A 99 14.84 2.64 12.97
CA ALA A 99 13.59 3.39 13.02
C ALA A 99 12.41 2.60 12.42
N ASP A 100 12.64 1.89 11.31
CA ASP A 100 11.63 1.08 10.64
C ASP A 100 11.30 -0.19 11.43
N GLU A 101 12.33 -0.84 11.99
CA GLU A 101 12.16 -2.00 12.90
C GLU A 101 11.41 -1.62 14.18
N PHE A 102 11.72 -0.45 14.75
CA PHE A 102 11.02 0.06 15.93
C PHE A 102 9.56 0.39 15.63
N LYS A 103 9.30 1.02 14.47
CA LYS A 103 7.94 1.30 14.01
C LYS A 103 7.16 0.00 13.84
N ARG A 104 7.75 -1.02 13.20
CA ARG A 104 7.12 -2.35 13.05
C ARG A 104 6.86 -3.03 14.39
N LEU A 105 7.80 -2.95 15.34
CA LEU A 105 7.62 -3.50 16.68
C LEU A 105 6.41 -2.87 17.39
N ARG A 106 6.24 -1.55 17.25
CA ARG A 106 5.10 -0.82 17.82
C ARG A 106 3.78 -1.26 17.19
N VAL A 107 3.72 -1.38 15.88
CA VAL A 107 2.52 -1.81 15.14
C VAL A 107 2.17 -3.27 15.48
N ALA A 108 3.17 -4.14 15.57
CA ALA A 108 3.00 -5.53 15.99
C ALA A 108 2.39 -5.62 17.39
N TYR A 109 2.83 -4.77 18.33
CA TYR A 109 2.26 -4.72 19.66
C TYR A 109 0.81 -4.23 19.65
N ASP A 110 0.46 -3.19 18.89
CA ASP A 110 -0.91 -2.69 18.83
C ASP A 110 -1.89 -3.76 18.33
N ILE A 111 -1.52 -4.47 17.25
CA ILE A 111 -2.33 -5.52 16.65
C ILE A 111 -2.43 -6.76 17.56
N LEU A 112 -1.32 -7.20 18.17
CA LEU A 112 -1.31 -8.41 18.99
C LEU A 112 -1.76 -8.16 20.45
N SER A 113 -1.88 -6.91 20.87
CA SER A 113 -2.41 -6.55 22.20
C SER A 113 -3.93 -6.63 22.29
N ASP A 114 -4.63 -6.44 21.17
CA ASP A 114 -6.09 -6.48 21.09
C ASP A 114 -6.53 -7.84 20.52
N SER A 115 -7.39 -8.56 21.25
CA SER A 115 -7.90 -9.86 20.79
C SER A 115 -8.61 -9.77 19.45
N SER A 116 -9.38 -8.71 19.20
CA SER A 116 -10.11 -8.54 17.94
C SER A 116 -9.17 -8.28 16.77
N LYS A 117 -8.12 -7.48 16.97
CA LYS A 117 -7.11 -7.22 15.92
C LYS A 117 -6.21 -8.44 15.67
N ARG A 118 -5.91 -9.21 16.72
CA ARG A 118 -5.18 -10.49 16.61
C ARG A 118 -5.95 -11.51 15.79
N ASP A 119 -7.26 -11.63 16.02
CA ASP A 119 -8.11 -12.52 15.23
C ASP A 119 -8.11 -12.08 13.76
N VAL A 120 -8.29 -10.78 13.49
CA VAL A 120 -8.24 -10.26 12.11
C VAL A 120 -6.87 -10.52 11.46
N TYR A 121 -5.77 -10.34 12.20
CA TYR A 121 -4.43 -10.67 11.71
C TYR A 121 -4.27 -12.16 11.39
N ASP A 122 -4.78 -13.02 12.27
CA ASP A 122 -4.71 -14.46 12.13
C ASP A 122 -5.58 -14.99 10.97
N PHE A 123 -6.68 -14.31 10.63
CA PHE A 123 -7.58 -14.67 9.51
C PHE A 123 -7.21 -14.03 8.17
N TYR A 124 -6.82 -12.75 8.15
CA TYR A 124 -6.62 -11.95 6.93
C TYR A 124 -5.16 -11.61 6.63
N GLY A 125 -4.24 -11.83 7.59
CA GLY A 125 -2.82 -11.58 7.45
C GLY A 125 -2.39 -10.12 7.70
N GLU A 126 -1.11 -9.85 7.44
CA GLU A 126 -0.44 -8.56 7.74
C GLU A 126 -1.01 -7.38 6.94
N ASP A 127 -1.38 -7.59 5.67
CA ASP A 127 -1.88 -6.56 4.75
C ASP A 127 -3.17 -5.88 5.23
N GLU A 128 -4.04 -6.60 5.93
CA GLU A 128 -5.34 -6.11 6.42
C GLU A 128 -5.17 -5.40 7.76
N ALA A 129 -4.41 -5.99 8.68
CA ALA A 129 -4.19 -5.46 10.02
C ALA A 129 -3.44 -4.10 10.01
N LEU A 130 -2.57 -3.87 9.03
CA LEU A 130 -1.87 -2.59 8.85
C LEU A 130 -2.78 -1.45 8.34
N LYS A 131 -3.86 -1.77 7.61
CA LYS A 131 -4.80 -0.73 7.12
C LYS A 131 -5.60 -0.11 8.25
N ASP A 132 -5.87 -0.87 9.30
CA ASP A 132 -6.69 -0.42 10.43
C ASP A 132 -5.93 0.58 11.33
N GLU A 133 -4.62 0.38 11.52
CA GLU A 133 -3.75 1.33 12.23
C GLU A 133 -3.67 2.69 11.53
N SER A 134 -3.66 2.73 10.19
CA SER A 134 -3.63 3.99 9.42
C SER A 134 -4.90 4.85 9.60
N LYS A 135 -6.00 4.26 10.04
CA LYS A 135 -7.27 4.94 10.34
C LYS A 135 -7.37 5.42 11.79
N SER A 136 -6.61 4.85 12.72
CA SER A 136 -6.75 5.08 14.16
C SER A 136 -6.18 6.42 14.69
N SER A 137 -5.57 7.26 13.83
CA SER A 137 -5.03 8.57 14.23
C SER A 137 -6.08 9.70 14.34
N SER A 138 -7.28 9.37 14.84
CA SER A 138 -8.15 10.07 15.81
C SER A 138 -8.46 11.59 15.72
N SER A 139 -7.96 12.36 14.74
CA SER A 139 -8.29 13.80 14.57
C SER A 139 -8.73 14.16 13.14
N SER A 140 -8.53 13.25 12.20
CA SER A 140 -8.83 13.43 10.78
C SER A 140 -10.26 13.03 10.39
N ASP A 141 -10.93 12.15 11.12
CA ASP A 141 -12.26 11.65 10.72
C ASP A 141 -13.32 12.75 10.71
N LEU A 142 -13.35 13.61 11.73
CA LEU A 142 -14.29 14.73 11.75
C LEU A 142 -13.96 15.77 10.67
N GLY A 143 -12.67 16.03 10.41
CA GLY A 143 -12.22 16.95 9.37
C GLY A 143 -12.49 16.44 7.95
N GLN A 144 -12.30 15.14 7.71
CA GLN A 144 -12.60 14.48 6.44
C GLN A 144 -14.12 14.41 6.21
N ILE A 145 -14.91 14.02 7.21
CA ILE A 145 -16.38 14.03 7.14
C ILE A 145 -16.90 15.45 6.91
N THR A 146 -16.33 16.46 7.59
CA THR A 146 -16.71 17.87 7.39
C THR A 146 -16.34 18.36 5.99
N SER A 147 -15.18 17.98 5.46
CA SER A 147 -14.77 18.33 4.09
C SER A 147 -15.66 17.66 3.04
N LEU A 148 -16.05 16.40 3.25
CA LEU A 148 -16.95 15.66 2.36
C LEU A 148 -18.35 16.29 2.41
N LEU A 149 -18.87 16.57 3.60
CA LEU A 149 -20.17 17.22 3.77
C LEU A 149 -20.20 18.60 3.11
N SER A 150 -19.16 19.42 3.34
CA SER A 150 -19.03 20.74 2.72
C SER A 150 -18.96 20.64 1.19
N TYR A 151 -18.21 19.67 0.65
CA TYR A 151 -18.11 19.44 -0.78
C TYR A 151 -19.48 19.12 -1.40
N TYR A 152 -20.22 18.17 -0.81
CA TYR A 152 -21.55 17.81 -1.30
C TYR A 152 -22.58 18.92 -1.14
N VAL A 153 -22.51 19.73 -0.09
CA VAL A 153 -23.40 20.89 0.09
C VAL A 153 -23.12 21.98 -0.95
N VAL A 154 -21.85 22.31 -1.21
CA VAL A 154 -21.48 23.26 -2.25
C VAL A 154 -21.92 22.75 -3.62
N TRP A 155 -21.70 21.47 -3.92
CA TRP A 155 -22.17 20.84 -5.16
C TRP A 155 -23.70 20.80 -5.26
N ALA A 156 -24.43 20.59 -4.18
CA ALA A 156 -25.90 20.63 -4.17
C ALA A 156 -26.44 22.04 -4.44
N ILE A 157 -25.83 23.08 -3.86
CA ILE A 157 -26.19 24.48 -4.12
C ILE A 157 -25.84 24.86 -5.56
N LEU A 158 -24.65 24.47 -6.03
CA LEU A 158 -24.19 24.74 -7.38
C LEU A 158 -25.09 24.07 -8.43
N THR A 159 -25.41 22.79 -8.25
CA THR A 159 -26.32 22.06 -9.15
C THR A 159 -27.73 22.65 -9.11
N TYR A 160 -28.23 23.07 -7.94
CA TYR A 160 -29.50 23.78 -7.83
C TYR A 160 -29.49 25.11 -8.61
N VAL A 161 -28.44 25.92 -8.46
CA VAL A 161 -28.27 27.20 -9.19
C VAL A 161 -28.15 26.98 -10.70
N LEU A 162 -27.43 25.95 -11.14
CA LEU A 162 -27.29 25.61 -12.56
C LEU A 162 -28.56 25.01 -13.17
N THR A 163 -29.39 24.33 -12.36
CA THR A 163 -30.57 23.59 -12.85
C THR A 163 -31.85 24.43 -12.80
N LEU A 164 -32.03 25.30 -11.81
CA LEU A 164 -33.25 26.12 -11.64
C LEU A 164 -33.07 27.63 -11.94
N GLY A 165 -31.84 28.10 -12.20
CA GLY A 165 -31.61 29.50 -12.54
C GLY A 165 -32.12 29.84 -13.94
N ASP A 166 -33.32 30.44 -14.04
CA ASP A 166 -33.92 30.90 -15.32
C ASP A 166 -33.21 32.14 -15.91
N ALA A 167 -32.36 32.82 -15.14
CA ALA A 167 -31.64 34.00 -15.59
C ALA A 167 -30.29 33.63 -16.25
N PRO A 168 -30.04 34.05 -17.52
CA PRO A 168 -28.80 33.72 -18.24
C PRO A 168 -27.54 34.26 -17.57
N ASP A 169 -27.64 35.41 -16.88
CA ASP A 169 -26.51 36.04 -16.20
C ASP A 169 -26.00 35.20 -15.03
N VAL A 170 -26.91 34.57 -14.26
CA VAL A 170 -26.57 33.78 -13.07
C VAL A 170 -25.76 32.52 -13.45
N ARG A 171 -26.05 31.93 -14.61
CA ARG A 171 -25.32 30.75 -15.12
C ARG A 171 -23.88 31.10 -15.49
N ALA A 172 -23.64 32.28 -16.10
CA ALA A 172 -22.31 32.73 -16.46
C ALA A 172 -21.39 32.90 -15.23
N TRP A 173 -21.93 33.50 -14.15
CA TRP A 173 -21.20 33.61 -12.88
C TRP A 173 -20.94 32.25 -12.22
N ALA A 174 -21.87 31.30 -12.32
CA ALA A 174 -21.67 29.93 -11.82
C ALA A 174 -20.52 29.20 -12.54
N TYR A 175 -20.41 29.33 -13.88
CA TYR A 175 -19.28 28.77 -14.62
C TYR A 175 -17.93 29.38 -14.21
N SER A 176 -17.91 30.69 -13.95
CA SER A 176 -16.69 31.38 -13.47
C SER A 176 -16.26 30.88 -12.07
N GLY A 177 -17.23 30.61 -11.18
CA GLY A 177 -16.97 30.02 -9.88
C GLY A 177 -16.43 28.59 -9.96
N CYS A 178 -16.97 27.76 -10.86
CA CYS A 178 -16.45 26.41 -11.11
C CYS A 178 -15.00 26.44 -11.58
N LEU A 179 -14.66 27.35 -12.50
CA LEU A 179 -13.31 27.47 -13.02
C LEU A 179 -12.30 27.86 -11.93
N LEU A 180 -12.67 28.79 -11.05
CA LEU A 180 -11.82 29.21 -9.92
C LEU A 180 -11.64 28.09 -8.90
N MET A 181 -12.69 27.33 -8.58
CA MET A 181 -12.61 26.17 -7.69
C MET A 181 -11.67 25.09 -8.27
N LEU A 182 -11.77 24.82 -9.57
CA LEU A 182 -10.88 23.86 -10.25
C LEU A 182 -9.42 24.30 -10.20
N VAL A 183 -9.15 25.59 -10.42
CA VAL A 183 -7.78 26.14 -10.32
C VAL A 183 -7.24 26.05 -8.88
N ALA A 184 -8.09 26.30 -7.87
CA ALA A 184 -7.71 26.16 -6.47
C ALA A 184 -7.40 24.70 -6.09
N GLU A 185 -8.21 23.74 -6.53
CA GLU A 185 -7.97 22.31 -6.30
C GLU A 185 -6.65 21.85 -6.92
N ILE A 186 -6.34 22.28 -8.15
CA ILE A 186 -5.07 21.96 -8.81
C ILE A 186 -3.89 22.48 -8.00
N ASN A 187 -3.93 23.74 -7.55
CA ASN A 187 -2.85 24.33 -6.77
C ASN A 187 -2.63 23.65 -5.41
N ILE A 188 -3.72 23.32 -4.70
CA ILE A 188 -3.63 22.60 -3.42
C ILE A 188 -3.06 21.19 -3.63
N THR A 189 -3.40 20.53 -4.73
CA THR A 189 -2.90 19.19 -5.05
C THR A 189 -1.41 19.23 -5.38
N LEU A 190 -0.95 20.24 -6.12
CA LEU A 190 0.47 20.44 -6.42
C LEU A 190 1.28 20.74 -5.16
N ALA A 191 0.76 21.54 -4.24
CA ALA A 191 1.43 21.89 -2.98
C ALA A 191 1.56 20.71 -2.00
N LYS A 192 0.74 19.67 -2.12
CA LYS A 192 0.85 18.45 -1.30
C LYS A 192 1.85 17.43 -1.86
N VAL A 193 2.29 17.61 -3.11
CA VAL A 193 3.24 16.72 -3.80
C VAL A 193 4.69 17.22 -3.67
N SER A 194 4.91 18.49 -3.32
CA SER A 194 6.21 19.07 -2.96
C SER A 194 6.52 18.93 -1.48
#